data_AF-A0A9D4TF83-F1
#
_entry.id   AF-A0A9D4TF83-F1
#
_cell.length_a   1.000
_cell.length_b   1.000
_cell.length_c   1.000
_cell.angle_alpha   90.00
_cell.angle_beta   90.00
_cell.angle_gamma   90.00
#
_symmetry.space_group_name_H-M   'P 1'
#
loop_
_entity.id
_entity.type
_entity.pdbx_description
1 polymer ?
#
loop_
_entity_poly.entity_id
_entity_poly.type
_entity_poly.pdbx_seq_one_letter_code
_entity_poly.pdbx_strand_id
1 'polypeptide(L)'
;MLSGRQPAVGPAAQLVQHQGRQELAEKEAELQLEKAEAVGSVVRAARTDLRQLVAAQRAAESEAAAAEAAAASAKQDSQALQQQQQTGWKPRVGQTVFVPRLNQAAKVVKVAGSGAITLQAGILKVTVTADEVRQR
;
A
#
# COMPACT_ATOMS: atom_id res chain seq x y z
N MET A 1 -19.57 -9.14 87.11
CA MET A 1 -20.37 -8.31 86.20
C MET A 1 -19.63 -7.00 85.96
N LEU A 2 -19.06 -6.80 84.78
CA LEU A 2 -18.47 -5.53 84.34
C LEU A 2 -19.10 -5.20 82.99
N SER A 3 -20.16 -4.40 83.00
CA SER A 3 -20.77 -3.88 81.77
C SER A 3 -19.82 -2.89 81.12
N GLY A 4 -19.22 -3.30 80.01
CA GLY A 4 -18.41 -2.45 79.15
C GLY A 4 -19.27 -1.33 78.55
N ARG A 5 -19.03 -0.11 79.01
CA ARG A 5 -19.63 1.12 78.48
C ARG A 5 -18.99 1.38 77.12
N GLN A 6 -19.69 1.07 76.03
CA GLN A 6 -19.28 1.50 74.69
C GLN A 6 -19.28 3.04 74.64
N PRO A 7 -18.22 3.69 74.13
CA PRO A 7 -18.26 5.12 73.91
C PRO A 7 -19.24 5.41 72.75
N ALA A 8 -20.31 6.13 73.06
CA ALA A 8 -21.21 6.67 72.05
C ALA A 8 -20.41 7.67 71.18
N VAL A 9 -20.12 7.27 69.95
CA VAL A 9 -19.47 8.12 68.96
C VAL A 9 -20.44 9.25 68.62
N GLY A 10 -20.14 10.46 69.09
CA GLY A 10 -21.01 11.62 68.92
C GLY A 10 -21.26 11.97 67.44
N PRO A 11 -22.38 12.65 67.14
CA PRO A 11 -22.82 12.94 65.76
C PRO A 11 -21.79 13.70 64.91
N ALA A 12 -20.92 14.50 65.54
CA ALA A 12 -19.84 15.20 64.85
C ALA A 12 -18.77 14.26 64.27
N ALA A 13 -18.44 13.15 64.96
CA ALA A 13 -17.47 12.18 64.48
C ALA A 13 -18.02 11.32 63.32
N GLN A 14 -19.33 11.10 63.27
CA GLN A 14 -19.97 10.42 62.15
C GLN A 14 -19.97 11.30 60.89
N LEU A 15 -20.27 12.59 61.02
CA LEU A 15 -20.25 13.55 59.90
C LEU A 15 -18.87 13.65 59.24
N VAL A 16 -17.80 13.73 60.04
CA VAL A 16 -16.41 13.80 59.51
C VAL A 16 -16.03 12.50 58.77
N GLN A 17 -16.46 11.34 59.26
CA GLN A 17 -16.21 10.08 58.54
C GLN A 17 -17.00 9.96 57.23
N HIS A 18 -18.23 10.49 57.19
CA HIS A 18 -19.01 10.53 55.96
C HIS A 18 -18.41 11.49 54.92
N GLN A 19 -17.95 12.66 55.35
CA GLN A 19 -17.27 13.62 54.47
C GLN A 19 -15.95 13.05 53.92
N GLY A 20 -15.12 12.43 54.77
CA GLY A 20 -13.88 11.80 54.31
C GLY A 20 -14.10 10.64 53.33
N ARG A 21 -15.19 9.87 53.48
CA ARG A 21 -15.56 8.83 52.51
C ARG A 21 -16.05 9.41 51.18
N GLN A 22 -16.75 10.54 51.20
CA GLN A 22 -17.22 11.23 49.99
C GLN A 22 -16.02 11.78 49.19
N GLU A 23 -15.09 12.47 49.86
CA GLU A 23 -13.89 13.00 49.19
C GLU A 23 -13.02 11.90 48.58
N LEU A 24 -12.91 10.75 49.23
CA LEU A 24 -12.18 9.59 48.68
C LEU A 24 -12.89 9.01 47.46
N ALA A 25 -14.22 8.86 47.51
CA ALA A 25 -14.99 8.36 46.38
C ALA A 25 -14.93 9.30 45.16
N GLU A 26 -14.95 10.62 45.39
CA GLU A 26 -14.80 11.63 44.33
C GLU A 26 -13.43 11.54 43.66
N LYS A 27 -12.36 11.46 44.46
CA LYS A 27 -10.98 11.31 43.95
C LYS A 27 -10.78 10.00 43.19
N GLU A 28 -11.36 8.90 43.68
CA GLU A 28 -11.30 7.61 42.98
C GLU A 28 -12.05 7.66 41.64
N ALA A 29 -13.20 8.32 41.58
CA ALA A 29 -13.97 8.49 40.34
C ALA A 29 -13.20 9.36 39.33
N GLU A 30 -12.60 10.45 39.77
CA GLU A 30 -11.78 11.33 38.92
C GLU A 30 -10.57 10.57 38.35
N LEU A 31 -9.86 9.82 39.18
CA LEU A 31 -8.71 9.03 38.77
C LEU A 31 -9.11 7.88 37.81
N GLN A 32 -10.28 7.28 37.99
CA GLN A 32 -10.81 6.29 37.05
C GLN A 32 -11.18 6.92 35.71
N LEU A 33 -11.77 8.11 35.71
CA LEU A 33 -12.11 8.86 34.50
C LEU A 33 -10.83 9.21 33.72
N GLU A 34 -9.82 9.76 34.39
CA GLU A 34 -8.54 10.11 33.77
C GLU A 34 -7.85 8.89 33.16
N LYS A 35 -7.86 7.75 33.88
CA LYS A 35 -7.35 6.48 33.34
C LYS A 35 -8.12 6.04 32.10
N ALA A 36 -9.45 6.12 32.12
CA ALA A 36 -10.28 5.72 30.99
C ALA A 36 -10.02 6.60 29.76
N GLU A 37 -9.83 7.90 29.96
CA GLU A 37 -9.48 8.84 28.89
C GLU A 37 -8.07 8.60 28.33
N ALA A 38 -7.09 8.37 29.21
CA ALA A 38 -5.73 8.04 28.81
C ALA A 38 -5.69 6.75 27.99
N VAL A 39 -6.33 5.68 28.45
CA VAL A 39 -6.44 4.42 27.70
C VAL A 39 -7.20 4.63 26.39
N GLY A 40 -8.30 5.37 26.41
CA GLY A 40 -9.09 5.67 25.23
C GLY A 40 -8.29 6.42 24.15
N SER A 41 -7.45 7.38 24.54
CA SER A 41 -6.58 8.11 23.62
C SER A 41 -5.51 7.21 23.00
N VAL A 42 -4.85 6.37 23.80
CA VAL A 42 -3.84 5.40 23.33
C VAL A 42 -4.45 4.39 22.36
N VAL A 43 -5.63 3.85 22.66
CA VAL A 43 -6.31 2.89 21.78
C VAL A 43 -6.71 3.55 20.44
N ARG A 44 -7.16 4.80 20.47
CA ARG A 44 -7.48 5.55 19.24
C ARG A 44 -6.24 5.82 18.39
N ALA A 45 -5.12 6.19 19.02
CA ALA A 45 -3.84 6.37 18.35
C ALA A 45 -3.37 5.05 17.70
N ALA A 46 -3.31 3.97 18.48
CA ALA A 46 -2.90 2.65 17.98
C ALA A 46 -3.78 2.14 16.83
N ARG A 47 -5.10 2.39 16.87
CA ARG A 47 -6.02 2.05 15.77
C ARG A 47 -5.79 2.87 14.50
N THR A 48 -5.27 4.09 14.65
CA THR A 48 -4.93 4.96 13.52
C THR A 48 -3.62 4.48 12.89
N ASP A 49 -2.61 4.21 13.72
CA ASP A 49 -1.31 3.69 13.28
C ASP A 49 -1.46 2.34 12.58
N LEU A 50 -2.26 1.43 13.14
CA LEU A 50 -2.53 0.13 12.50
C LEU A 50 -3.19 0.29 11.13
N ARG A 51 -4.12 1.24 10.98
CA ARG A 51 -4.76 1.51 9.67
C ARG A 51 -3.76 2.05 8.66
N GLN A 52 -2.84 2.92 9.09
CA GLN A 52 -1.78 3.45 8.23
C GLN A 52 -0.81 2.35 7.80
N LEU A 53 -0.39 1.48 8.72
CA LEU A 53 0.50 0.36 8.42
C LEU A 53 -0.13 -0.62 7.42
N VAL A 54 -1.41 -0.98 7.63
CA VAL A 54 -2.12 -1.88 6.70
C VAL A 54 -2.28 -1.23 5.32
N ALA A 55 -2.55 0.08 5.26
CA ALA A 55 -2.63 0.79 3.99
C ALA A 55 -1.28 0.82 3.26
N ALA A 56 -0.19 1.11 3.98
CA ALA A 56 1.16 1.11 3.45
C ALA A 56 1.58 -0.27 2.94
N GLN A 57 1.27 -1.34 3.70
CA GLN A 57 1.56 -2.71 3.29
C GLN A 57 0.82 -3.08 2.00
N ARG A 58 -0.48 -2.77 1.90
CA ARG A 58 -1.24 -3.03 0.68
C ARG A 58 -0.70 -2.28 -0.53
N ALA A 59 -0.28 -1.03 -0.35
CA ALA A 59 0.37 -0.26 -1.41
C ALA A 59 1.66 -0.95 -1.87
N ALA A 60 2.55 -1.31 -0.93
CA ALA A 60 3.80 -2.00 -1.23
C ALA A 60 3.56 -3.36 -1.92
N GLU A 61 2.59 -4.16 -1.47
CA GLU A 61 2.23 -5.43 -2.11
C GLU A 61 1.70 -5.22 -3.54
N SER A 62 0.89 -4.19 -3.76
CA SER A 62 0.40 -3.87 -5.11
C SER A 62 1.52 -3.40 -6.05
N GLU A 63 2.48 -2.62 -5.55
CA GLU A 63 3.65 -2.20 -6.31
C GLU A 63 4.55 -3.38 -6.65
N ALA A 64 4.77 -4.29 -5.70
CA ALA A 64 5.52 -5.52 -5.93
C ALA A 64 4.84 -6.41 -6.98
N ALA A 65 3.51 -6.60 -6.89
CA ALA A 65 2.74 -7.36 -7.87
C ALA A 65 2.78 -6.72 -9.27
N ALA A 66 2.71 -5.38 -9.35
CA ALA A 66 2.84 -4.66 -10.61
C ALA A 66 4.25 -4.80 -11.21
N ALA A 67 5.29 -4.74 -10.38
CA ALA A 67 6.67 -4.95 -10.79
C ALA A 67 6.90 -6.40 -11.29
N GLU A 68 6.33 -7.40 -10.62
CA GLU A 68 6.37 -8.79 -11.06
C GLU A 68 5.64 -8.99 -12.39
N ALA A 69 4.47 -8.39 -12.57
CA ALA A 69 3.73 -8.44 -13.83
C ALA A 69 4.50 -7.75 -14.98
N ALA A 70 5.15 -6.61 -14.70
CA ALA A 70 6.01 -5.92 -15.65
C ALA A 70 7.24 -6.77 -16.00
N ALA A 71 7.85 -7.44 -15.03
CA ALA A 71 8.98 -8.33 -15.26
C ALA A 71 8.58 -9.59 -16.06
N ALA A 72 7.40 -10.15 -15.78
CA ALA A 72 6.87 -11.30 -16.51
C ALA A 72 6.57 -10.96 -17.98
N SER A 73 5.93 -9.82 -18.24
CA SER A 73 5.69 -9.34 -19.60
C SER A 73 6.98 -9.04 -20.36
N ALA A 74 7.98 -8.42 -19.71
CA ALA A 74 9.30 -8.21 -20.32
C ALA A 74 10.02 -9.53 -20.68
N LYS A 75 9.88 -10.57 -19.83
CA LYS A 75 10.41 -11.92 -20.13
C LYS A 75 9.69 -12.55 -21.33
N GLN A 76 8.37 -12.43 -21.42
CA GLN A 76 7.60 -12.92 -22.58
C GLN A 76 7.99 -12.19 -23.86
N ASP A 77 8.19 -10.87 -23.80
CA ASP A 77 8.59 -10.07 -24.95
C ASP A 77 9.99 -10.46 -25.46
N SER A 78 10.96 -10.61 -24.55
CA SER A 78 12.30 -11.07 -24.94
C SER A 78 12.29 -12.49 -25.54
N GLN A 79 11.48 -13.40 -25.01
CA GLN A 79 11.31 -14.74 -25.59
C GLN A 79 10.66 -14.71 -26.99
N ALA A 80 9.64 -13.88 -27.18
CA ALA A 80 9.00 -13.71 -28.49
C ALA A 80 9.98 -13.16 -29.54
N LEU A 81 10.81 -12.18 -29.15
CA LEU A 81 11.88 -11.64 -30.00
C LEU A 81 12.93 -12.72 -30.33
N GLN A 82 13.35 -13.53 -29.36
CA GLN A 82 14.30 -14.63 -29.60
C GLN A 82 13.73 -15.68 -30.58
N GLN A 83 12.46 -16.06 -30.44
CA GLN A 83 11.82 -17.00 -31.38
C GLN A 83 11.70 -16.39 -32.79
N GLN A 84 11.44 -15.09 -32.91
CA GLN A 84 11.42 -14.40 -34.20
C GLN A 84 12.79 -14.34 -34.86
N GLN A 85 13.85 -14.15 -34.09
CA GLN A 85 15.23 -14.23 -34.58
C GLN A 85 15.54 -15.64 -35.11
N GLN A 86 15.15 -16.69 -34.38
CA GLN A 86 15.36 -18.07 -34.80
C GLN A 86 14.58 -18.44 -36.07
N THR A 87 13.38 -17.88 -36.26
CA THR A 87 12.54 -18.14 -37.44
C THR A 87 12.94 -17.31 -38.67
N GLY A 88 13.93 -16.41 -38.54
CA GLY A 88 14.41 -15.58 -39.65
C GLY A 88 13.34 -14.64 -40.20
N TRP A 89 12.40 -14.21 -39.34
CA TRP A 89 11.30 -13.36 -39.74
C TRP A 89 11.79 -12.03 -40.33
N LYS A 90 11.19 -11.60 -41.43
CA LYS A 90 11.51 -10.33 -42.11
C LYS A 90 10.28 -9.43 -42.19
N PRO A 91 10.33 -8.22 -41.61
CA PRO A 91 9.22 -7.28 -41.63
C PRO A 91 8.94 -6.77 -43.04
N ARG A 92 7.65 -6.58 -43.35
CA ARG A 92 7.18 -6.09 -44.66
C ARG A 92 6.63 -4.67 -44.55
N VAL A 93 6.85 -3.86 -45.59
CA VAL A 93 6.24 -2.52 -45.68
C VAL A 93 4.71 -2.65 -45.65
N GLY A 94 4.06 -1.81 -44.84
CA GLY A 94 2.61 -1.82 -44.61
C GLY A 94 2.16 -2.72 -43.46
N GLN A 95 3.01 -3.58 -42.91
CA GLN A 95 2.69 -4.44 -41.77
C GLN A 95 2.62 -3.63 -40.47
N THR A 96 1.69 -3.99 -39.58
CA THR A 96 1.64 -3.47 -38.22
C THR A 96 2.44 -4.37 -37.31
N VAL A 97 3.44 -3.81 -36.64
CA VAL A 97 4.31 -4.50 -35.68
C VAL A 97 4.20 -3.81 -34.34
N PHE A 98 4.46 -4.52 -33.25
CA PHE A 98 4.51 -3.93 -31.92
C PHE A 98 5.95 -3.63 -31.52
N VAL A 99 6.17 -2.46 -30.94
CA VAL A 99 7.47 -1.98 -30.49
C VAL A 99 7.49 -2.02 -28.95
N PRO A 100 8.15 -2.99 -28.31
CA PRO A 100 8.16 -3.12 -26.84
C PRO A 100 8.70 -1.89 -26.13
N ARG A 101 9.75 -1.25 -26.67
CA ARG A 101 10.36 -0.04 -26.09
C ARG A 101 9.38 1.14 -25.98
N LEU A 102 8.38 1.19 -26.87
CA LEU A 102 7.35 2.23 -26.90
C LEU A 102 6.01 1.74 -26.36
N ASN A 103 5.90 0.45 -26.03
CA ASN A 103 4.66 -0.23 -25.67
C ASN A 103 3.49 0.07 -26.64
N GLN A 104 3.79 0.22 -27.94
CA GLN A 104 2.83 0.67 -28.96
C GLN A 104 2.94 -0.13 -30.25
N ALA A 105 1.82 -0.21 -30.97
CA ALA A 105 1.77 -0.73 -32.33
C ALA A 105 2.15 0.36 -33.34
N ALA A 106 3.01 0.01 -34.29
CA ALA A 106 3.50 0.91 -35.32
C ALA A 106 3.44 0.25 -36.69
N LYS A 107 3.22 1.05 -37.73
CA LYS A 107 3.17 0.58 -39.12
C LYS A 107 4.54 0.69 -39.77
N VAL A 108 4.97 -0.35 -40.46
CA VAL A 108 6.23 -0.33 -41.23
C VAL A 108 6.05 0.56 -42.46
N VAL A 109 6.80 1.66 -42.53
CA VAL A 109 6.78 2.60 -43.66
C VAL A 109 7.90 2.31 -44.65
N LYS A 110 9.06 1.87 -44.15
CA LYS A 110 10.24 1.60 -44.99
C LYS A 110 11.08 0.50 -44.37
N VAL A 111 11.59 -0.41 -45.19
CA VAL A 111 12.59 -1.42 -44.81
C VAL A 111 13.84 -1.15 -45.64
N ALA A 112 14.96 -0.82 -44.99
CA ALA A 112 16.25 -0.63 -45.63
C ALA A 112 16.98 -1.98 -45.78
N GLY A 113 17.74 -2.15 -46.86
CA GLY A 113 18.50 -3.38 -47.12
C GLY A 113 19.58 -3.70 -46.08
N SER A 114 19.94 -2.72 -45.24
CA SER A 114 20.88 -2.87 -44.12
C SER A 114 20.25 -3.44 -42.84
N GLY A 115 18.97 -3.81 -42.86
CA GLY A 115 18.25 -4.33 -41.68
C GLY A 115 17.58 -3.26 -40.80
N ALA A 116 17.74 -1.97 -41.15
CA ALA A 116 17.05 -0.87 -40.49
C ALA A 116 15.61 -0.69 -41.04
N ILE A 117 14.65 -0.44 -40.17
CA ILE A 117 13.24 -0.31 -40.51
C ILE A 117 12.73 1.02 -39.96
N THR A 118 12.03 1.79 -40.78
CA THR A 118 11.32 2.99 -40.34
C THR A 118 9.87 2.63 -40.06
N LEU A 119 9.47 2.78 -38.81
CA LEU A 119 8.12 2.60 -38.32
C LEU A 119 7.43 3.95 -38.11
N GLN A 120 6.11 3.95 -38.25
CA GLN A 120 5.25 5.07 -37.91
C GLN A 120 4.27 4.67 -36.81
N ALA A 121 4.42 5.27 -35.63
CA ALA A 121 3.52 5.15 -34.50
C ALA A 121 2.74 6.47 -34.37
N GLY A 122 1.56 6.52 -34.99
CA GLY A 122 0.78 7.76 -35.09
C GLY A 122 1.52 8.86 -35.86
N ILE A 123 1.92 9.93 -35.16
CA ILE A 123 2.65 11.09 -35.70
C ILE A 123 4.17 10.85 -35.67
N LEU A 124 4.65 9.93 -34.82
CA LEU A 124 6.06 9.68 -34.60
C LEU A 124 6.61 8.71 -35.65
N LYS A 125 7.76 9.05 -36.22
CA LYS A 125 8.56 8.16 -37.07
C LYS A 125 9.78 7.70 -36.28
N VAL A 126 9.98 6.40 -36.19
CA VAL A 126 11.06 5.79 -35.41
C VAL A 126 11.83 4.82 -36.30
N THR A 127 13.15 4.91 -36.28
CA THR A 127 14.01 3.94 -36.96
C THR A 127 14.46 2.91 -35.94
N VAL A 128 14.17 1.64 -36.21
CA VAL A 128 14.49 0.49 -35.35
C VAL A 128 14.99 -0.66 -36.21
N THR A 129 15.63 -1.66 -35.61
CA THR A 129 16.01 -2.89 -36.32
C THR A 129 14.90 -3.93 -36.25
N ALA A 130 14.99 -4.97 -37.10
CA ALA A 130 14.05 -6.09 -37.09
C ALA A 130 14.02 -6.83 -35.74
N ASP A 131 15.12 -6.79 -35.00
CA ASP A 131 15.28 -7.48 -33.71
C ASP A 131 14.61 -6.77 -32.53
N GLU A 132 14.18 -5.52 -32.73
CA GLU A 132 13.55 -4.69 -31.70
C GLU A 132 12.02 -4.66 -31.79
N VAL A 133 11.43 -5.39 -32.74
CA VAL A 133 10.01 -5.30 -33.09
C VAL A 133 9.38 -6.67 -33.15
N ARG A 134 8.19 -6.81 -32.55
CA ARG A 134 7.44 -8.08 -32.56
C ARG A 134 6.32 -8.05 -33.59
N GLN A 135 6.17 -9.15 -34.34
CA GLN A 135 4.94 -9.39 -35.10
C GLN A 135 3.76 -9.55 -34.14
N ARG A 136 2.64 -8.86 -34.42
CA ARG A 136 1.35 -9.07 -33.75
C ARG A 136 0.59 -10.22 -34.38
#